data_AF-A0A0R0C4G9-F1
#
_entry.id   AF-A0A0R0C4G9-F1
#
_cell.length_a   1.000
_cell.length_b   1.000
_cell.length_c   1.000
_cell.angle_alpha   90.00
_cell.angle_beta   90.00
_cell.angle_gamma   90.00
#
_symmetry.space_group_name_H-M   'P 1'
#
loop_
_entity.id
_entity.type
_entity.pdbx_description
1 polymer ?
#
loop_
_entity_poly.entity_id
_entity_poly.type
_entity_poly.pdbx_seq_one_letter_code
_entity_poly.pdbx_strand_id
1 'polypeptide(L)'
;MTISKCMASNGSPVLLPEPLLRGRQYLAGYEVYVDGHPFWWGHLAVLIEDGDPLLAEPQGLLDLLCSMAAQRHDVAPAQVRLKMVSRL
;
A
#
# COMPACT_ATOMS: atom_id res chain seq x y z
N MET A 1 10.62 15.20 -0.50
CA MET A 1 9.69 16.10 0.21
C MET A 1 9.62 17.37 -0.62
N THR A 2 8.62 17.47 -1.50
CA THR A 2 8.52 18.58 -2.47
C THR A 2 7.18 19.24 -2.24
N ILE A 3 7.19 20.49 -1.77
CA ILE A 3 5.99 21.29 -1.53
C ILE A 3 5.81 22.19 -2.75
N SER A 4 4.87 21.86 -3.63
CA SER A 4 4.45 22.77 -4.70
C SER A 4 3.45 23.77 -4.13
N LYS A 5 3.88 25.03 -4.03
CA LYS A 5 3.08 26.16 -3.55
C LYS A 5 2.36 26.81 -4.74
N CYS A 6 1.06 26.61 -4.87
CA CYS A 6 0.22 27.40 -5.77
C CYS A 6 -0.38 28.58 -4.99
N MET A 7 -0.08 29.82 -5.39
CA MET A 7 -0.72 31.02 -4.85
C MET A 7 -2.07 31.27 -5.54
N ALA A 8 -3.14 31.44 -4.76
CA ALA A 8 -4.40 32.02 -5.24
C ALA A 8 -4.35 33.56 -5.12
N SER A 9 -4.96 34.25 -6.06
CA SER A 9 -4.82 35.70 -6.29
C SER A 9 -5.63 36.61 -5.34
N ASN A 10 -6.15 36.14 -4.21
CA ASN A 10 -6.78 36.98 -3.18
C ASN A 10 -6.44 36.44 -1.78
N GLY A 11 -5.80 37.28 -0.95
CA GLY A 11 -5.06 36.92 0.27
C GLY A 11 -5.88 36.47 1.49
N SER A 12 -6.68 35.42 1.35
CA SER A 12 -7.19 34.64 2.49
C SER A 12 -6.64 33.22 2.41
N PRO A 13 -6.17 32.61 3.53
CA PRO A 13 -5.76 31.22 3.52
C PRO A 13 -7.03 30.38 3.32
N VAL A 14 -7.28 29.97 2.07
CA VAL A 14 -8.25 28.92 1.79
C VAL A 14 -7.61 27.64 2.30
N LEU A 15 -7.99 27.23 3.52
CA LEU A 15 -7.92 25.84 3.95
C LEU A 15 -8.85 25.07 3.01
N LEU A 16 -8.36 24.73 1.81
CA LEU A 16 -8.98 23.70 1.01
C LEU A 16 -8.95 22.45 1.90
N PRO A 17 -10.09 21.81 2.20
CA PRO A 17 -10.04 20.51 2.84
C PRO A 17 -9.20 19.65 1.90
N GLU A 18 -8.05 19.16 2.36
CA GLU A 18 -7.40 18.02 1.71
C GLU A 18 -8.54 17.03 1.45
N PRO A 19 -8.72 16.49 0.23
CA PRO A 19 -9.64 15.39 0.09
C PRO A 19 -9.15 14.38 1.11
N LEU A 20 -9.94 14.16 2.16
CA LEU A 20 -9.72 13.05 3.08
C LEU A 20 -9.67 11.86 2.14
N LEU A 21 -8.47 11.36 1.84
CA LEU A 21 -8.28 10.18 1.01
C LEU A 21 -9.05 9.09 1.74
N ARG A 22 -10.29 8.86 1.29
CA ARG A 22 -11.20 7.91 1.88
C ARG A 22 -10.86 6.57 1.27
N GLY A 23 -10.60 5.62 2.13
CA GLY A 23 -10.13 4.31 1.74
C GLY A 23 -9.93 3.42 2.93
N ARG A 24 -9.67 2.15 2.66
CA ARG A 24 -9.42 1.14 3.68
C ARG A 24 -7.91 0.96 3.82
N GLN A 25 -7.43 1.08 5.05
CA GLN A 25 -6.03 0.85 5.37
C GLN A 25 -5.81 -0.62 5.74
N TYR A 26 -4.71 -1.17 5.25
CA TYR A 26 -4.30 -2.53 5.51
C TYR A 26 -2.85 -2.56 5.98
N LEU A 27 -2.58 -3.41 6.96
CA LEU A 27 -1.24 -3.81 7.38
C LEU A 27 -1.03 -5.28 7.03
N ALA A 28 0.03 -5.58 6.28
CA ALA A 28 0.40 -6.94 5.94
C ALA A 28 1.82 -7.26 6.42
N GLY A 29 1.97 -8.39 7.12
CA GLY A 29 3.28 -8.97 7.45
C GLY A 29 3.62 -10.07 6.45
N TYR A 30 4.87 -10.09 5.97
CA TYR A 30 5.31 -11.03 4.94
C TYR A 30 6.71 -11.57 5.19
N GLU A 31 6.98 -12.73 4.59
CA GLU A 31 8.31 -13.33 4.44
C GLU A 31 8.63 -13.55 2.96
N VAL A 32 9.91 -13.49 2.62
CA VAL A 32 10.45 -13.81 1.28
C VAL A 32 11.28 -15.07 1.39
N TYR A 33 11.05 -16.00 0.48
CA TYR A 33 11.77 -17.26 0.38
C TYR A 33 12.62 -17.32 -0.90
N VAL A 34 13.89 -17.66 -0.75
CA VAL A 34 14.82 -17.91 -1.86
C VAL A 34 15.28 -19.36 -1.74
N ASP A 35 15.15 -20.13 -2.82
CA ASP A 35 15.46 -21.57 -2.85
C ASP A 35 14.79 -22.38 -1.72
N GLY A 36 13.58 -21.98 -1.33
CA GLY A 36 12.80 -22.63 -0.28
C GLY A 36 13.19 -22.23 1.16
N HIS A 37 14.16 -21.34 1.33
CA HIS A 37 14.61 -20.86 2.64
C HIS A 37 14.15 -19.43 2.92
N PRO A 38 13.73 -19.11 4.16
CA PRO A 38 13.38 -17.74 4.53
C PRO A 38 14.63 -16.86 4.46
N PHE A 39 14.55 -15.78 3.69
CA PHE A 39 15.67 -14.87 3.43
C PHE A 39 15.40 -13.46 3.97
N TRP A 40 14.18 -12.93 3.80
CA TRP A 40 13.76 -11.61 4.33
C TRP A 40 12.36 -11.66 4.95
N TRP A 41 12.06 -10.65 5.76
CA TRP A 41 10.73 -10.40 6.31
C TRP A 41 10.47 -8.90 6.40
N GLY A 42 9.20 -8.52 6.48
CA GLY A 42 8.83 -7.11 6.64
C GLY A 42 7.33 -6.87 6.75
N HIS A 43 6.99 -5.58 6.72
CA HIS A 43 5.61 -5.12 6.78
C HIS A 43 5.29 -4.15 5.63
N LEU A 44 4.04 -4.20 5.16
CA LEU A 44 3.44 -3.27 4.21
C LEU A 44 2.27 -2.57 4.88
N ALA A 45 2.23 -1.25 4.81
CA ALA A 45 1.02 -0.47 5.08
C ALA A 45 0.49 0.05 3.73
N VAL A 46 -0.77 -0.21 3.43
CA VAL A 46 -1.40 0.10 2.14
C VAL A 46 -2.74 0.77 2.39
N LEU A 47 -3.00 1.86 1.68
CA LEU A 47 -4.32 2.49 1.59
C LEU A 47 -4.93 2.12 0.24
N ILE A 48 -6.13 1.55 0.25
CA ILE A 48 -6.90 1.26 -0.96
C ILE A 48 -8.08 2.23 -1.00
N GLU A 49 -8.20 2.98 -2.09
CA GLU A 49 -9.24 4.01 -2.24
C GLU A 49 -10.65 3.39 -2.22
N ASP A 50 -11.60 4.12 -1.63
CA ASP A 50 -13.00 3.71 -1.66
C ASP A 50 -13.52 3.71 -3.11
N GLY A 51 -14.04 2.56 -3.55
CA GLY A 51 -14.48 2.36 -4.93
C GLY A 51 -13.49 1.59 -5.80
N ASP A 52 -12.27 1.31 -5.31
CA ASP A 52 -11.34 0.42 -5.98
C ASP A 52 -11.93 -1.00 -6.07
N PRO A 53 -11.99 -1.62 -7.27
CA PRO A 53 -12.46 -2.99 -7.46
C PRO A 53 -11.75 -4.02 -6.56
N LEU A 54 -10.49 -3.78 -6.18
CA LEU A 54 -9.72 -4.64 -5.27
C LEU A 54 -10.38 -4.82 -3.90
N LEU A 55 -11.21 -3.87 -3.47
CA LEU A 55 -11.97 -3.99 -2.23
C LEU A 55 -13.09 -5.03 -2.31
N ALA A 56 -13.55 -5.36 -3.52
CA ALA A 56 -14.55 -6.40 -3.77
C ALA A 56 -13.92 -7.75 -4.13
N GLU A 57 -12.60 -7.79 -4.41
CA GLU A 57 -11.88 -8.98 -4.83
C GLU A 57 -10.74 -9.32 -3.84
N PRO A 58 -11.00 -10.16 -2.81
CA PRO A 58 -10.01 -10.50 -1.80
C PRO A 58 -8.72 -11.08 -2.38
N GLN A 59 -8.80 -11.90 -3.43
CA GLN A 59 -7.63 -12.48 -4.07
C GLN A 59 -6.76 -11.40 -4.73
N GLY A 60 -7.38 -10.45 -5.43
CA GLY A 60 -6.68 -9.32 -6.05
C GLY A 60 -5.92 -8.47 -5.02
N LEU A 61 -6.50 -8.27 -3.82
CA LEU A 61 -5.79 -7.61 -2.72
C LEU A 61 -4.56 -8.40 -2.26
N LEU A 62 -4.67 -9.72 -2.09
CA LEU A 62 -3.53 -10.56 -1.70
C LEU A 62 -2.43 -10.54 -2.77
N ASP A 63 -2.81 -10.60 -4.05
CA ASP A 63 -1.87 -10.56 -5.18
C ASP A 63 -1.16 -9.22 -5.28
N LEU A 64 -1.88 -8.11 -5.03
CA LEU A 64 -1.30 -6.78 -4.91
C LEU A 64 -0.26 -6.71 -3.78
N LEU A 65 -0.62 -7.18 -2.58
CA LEU A 65 0.27 -7.17 -1.42
C LEU A 65 1.54 -8.00 -1.67
N CYS A 66 1.40 -9.19 -2.27
CA CYS A 66 2.54 -10.02 -2.67
C CYS A 66 3.42 -9.30 -3.69
N SER A 67 2.83 -8.65 -4.70
CA SER A 67 3.56 -7.91 -5.72
C SER A 67 4.33 -6.72 -5.16
N MET A 68 3.72 -5.95 -4.26
CA MET A 68 4.38 -4.83 -3.58
C MET A 68 5.55 -5.29 -2.70
N ALA A 69 5.39 -6.40 -1.96
CA ALA A 69 6.46 -6.97 -1.15
C ALA A 69 7.61 -7.47 -2.03
N ALA A 70 7.28 -8.17 -3.12
CA ALA A 70 8.25 -8.72 -4.06
C ALA A 70 9.09 -7.63 -4.73
N GLN A 71 8.45 -6.53 -5.14
CA GLN A 71 9.14 -5.39 -5.76
C GLN A 71 10.19 -4.76 -4.84
N ARG A 72 9.97 -4.74 -3.51
CA ARG A 72 10.95 -4.18 -2.56
C ARG A 72 12.24 -4.99 -2.47
N HIS A 73 12.19 -6.28 -2.80
CA HIS A 73 13.31 -7.22 -2.67
C HIS A 73 13.81 -7.74 -4.02
N ASP A 74 13.26 -7.23 -5.13
CA ASP A 74 13.57 -7.67 -6.49
C ASP A 74 13.43 -9.20 -6.70
N VAL A 75 12.32 -9.76 -6.20
CA VAL A 75 11.99 -11.18 -6.29
C VAL A 75 10.66 -11.40 -7.03
N ALA A 76 10.34 -12.65 -7.38
CA ALA A 76 9.03 -12.98 -7.91
C ALA A 76 7.94 -12.96 -6.80
N PRO A 77 6.70 -12.55 -7.08
CA PRO A 77 5.60 -12.59 -6.11
C PRO A 77 5.35 -13.98 -5.52
N ALA A 78 5.61 -15.05 -6.30
CA ALA A 78 5.49 -16.43 -5.85
C ALA A 78 6.45 -16.80 -4.70
N GLN A 79 7.52 -16.03 -4.52
CA GLN A 79 8.51 -16.17 -3.44
C GLN A 79 8.08 -15.46 -2.15
N VAL A 80 7.01 -14.67 -2.19
CA VAL A 80 6.45 -14.01 -1.02
C VAL A 80 5.39 -14.89 -0.37
N ARG A 81 5.37 -14.90 0.96
CA ARG A 81 4.33 -15.51 1.78
C ARG A 81 3.81 -14.46 2.76
N LEU A 82 2.54 -14.10 2.60
CA LEU A 82 1.83 -13.27 3.58
C LEU A 82 1.57 -14.12 4.83
N LYS A 83 1.95 -13.61 6.00
CA LYS A 83 1.72 -14.26 7.30
C LYS A 83 0.49 -13.72 8.00
N MET A 84 0.18 -12.45 7.76
CA MET A 84 -0.95 -11.75 8.36
C MET A 84 -1.38 -10.59 7.46
N VAL A 85 -2.69 -10.35 7.41
CA VAL A 85 -3.28 -9.16 6.80
C VAL A 85 -4.35 -8.66 7.76
N SER A 86 -4.21 -7.41 8.20
CA SER A 86 -5.13 -6.74 9.10
C SER A 86 -5.68 -5.50 8.43
N ARG A 87 -6.99 -5.26 8.54
CA ARG A 87 -7.58 -3.96 8.21
C ARG A 87 -7.43 -3.03 9.42
N LEU A 88 -6.88 -1.84 9.20
CA LEU A 88 -6.69 -0.80 10.22
C LEU A 88 -7.93 0.09 10.34
#